data_AF-A0A3N1MU58-F1
#
_entry.id   AF-A0A3N1MU58-F1
#
_cell.length_a   1.000
_cell.length_b   1.000
_cell.length_c   1.000
_cell.angle_alpha   90.00
_cell.angle_beta   90.00
_cell.angle_gamma   90.00
#
_symmetry.space_group_name_H-M   'P 1'
#
loop_
_entity.id
_entity.type
_entity.pdbx_description
1 polymer ?
#
loop_
_entity_poly.entity_id
_entity_poly.type
_entity_poly.pdbx_seq_one_letter_code
_entity_poly.pdbx_strand_id
1 'polypeptide(L)'
;MPDAEPGLRERKRRATRRAIQAAALRIAIEDGLGAVTVDEISRRADVSPRTFFNYFPSKEQAILGDDPELPDDAALQEFVDGGPDGDLLSDLGALLVHSTQELIEERGLIEERQQVLRANPELFSRRMESMKEFQAEIQAAVARRLEREDPELAADPDALRRRARLASIVALGALRHAWWEWSGSEAGSHLVDELRRSFAELGVLVSRSLV
;
A
#
# COMPACT_ATOMS: atom_id res chain seq x y z
N MET A 1 -22.91 14.56 -5.85
CA MET A 1 -22.81 15.07 -4.47
C MET A 1 -21.38 15.55 -4.30
N PRO A 2 -21.11 16.84 -4.03
CA PRO A 2 -19.74 17.31 -3.95
C PRO A 2 -19.07 16.77 -2.67
N ASP A 3 -17.82 16.33 -2.82
CA ASP A 3 -16.95 15.83 -1.75
C ASP A 3 -17.02 16.71 -0.50
N ALA A 4 -17.44 16.11 0.62
CA ALA A 4 -17.40 16.76 1.91
C ALA A 4 -15.94 16.89 2.34
N GLU A 5 -15.43 18.12 2.46
CA GLU A 5 -14.14 18.39 3.09
C GLU A 5 -14.02 17.59 4.40
N PRO A 6 -12.88 16.90 4.65
CA PRO A 6 -12.73 16.10 5.85
C PRO A 6 -12.94 17.00 7.07
N GLY A 7 -13.99 16.69 7.84
CA GLY A 7 -14.37 17.47 9.01
C GLY A 7 -13.19 17.65 9.97
N LEU A 8 -13.19 18.74 10.75
CA LEU A 8 -12.10 19.10 11.68
C LEU A 8 -11.62 17.92 12.57
N ARG A 9 -12.52 16.99 12.90
CA ARG A 9 -12.20 15.77 13.65
C ARG A 9 -11.27 14.82 12.88
N GLU A 10 -11.55 14.59 11.60
CA GLU A 10 -10.76 13.70 10.74
C GLU A 10 -9.36 14.27 10.49
N ARG A 11 -9.28 15.58 10.21
CA ARG A 11 -7.99 16.28 10.11
C ARG A 11 -7.15 16.17 11.38
N LYS A 12 -7.76 16.35 12.55
CA LYS A 12 -7.07 16.21 13.85
C LYS A 12 -6.60 14.77 14.09
N ARG A 13 -7.44 13.79 13.76
CA ARG A 13 -7.12 12.37 13.87
C ARG A 13 -5.88 12.03 13.04
N ARG A 14 -5.87 12.43 11.76
CA ARG A 14 -4.74 12.23 10.84
C ARG A 14 -3.47 12.93 11.30
N ALA A 15 -3.57 14.19 11.74
CA ALA A 15 -2.42 14.92 12.28
C ALA A 15 -1.79 14.21 13.49
N THR A 16 -2.63 13.68 14.39
CA THR A 16 -2.17 12.95 15.58
C THR A 16 -1.47 11.65 15.18
N ARG A 17 -2.07 10.89 14.25
CA ARG A 17 -1.48 9.66 13.71
C ARG A 17 -0.08 9.91 13.12
N ARG A 18 0.05 10.94 12.27
CA ARG A 18 1.32 11.33 11.67
C ARG A 18 2.37 11.76 12.70
N ALA A 19 1.97 12.50 13.74
CA ALA A 19 2.87 12.91 14.80
C ALA A 19 3.47 11.70 15.56
N ILE A 20 2.63 10.69 15.83
CA ILE A 20 3.05 9.43 16.47
C ILE A 20 4.07 8.67 15.59
N GLN A 21 3.79 8.50 14.30
CA GLN A 21 4.72 7.83 13.38
C GLN A 21 6.03 8.58 13.23
N ALA A 22 5.98 9.89 13.06
CA ALA A 22 7.17 10.74 12.96
C ALA A 22 8.05 10.64 14.20
N ALA A 23 7.44 10.61 15.40
CA ALA A 23 8.16 10.40 16.65
C ALA A 23 8.83 9.03 16.69
N ALA A 24 8.10 7.95 16.36
CA ALA A 24 8.65 6.60 16.34
C ALA A 24 9.83 6.44 15.37
N LEU A 25 9.71 6.98 14.16
CA LEU A 25 10.77 6.95 13.14
C LEU A 25 12.01 7.75 13.57
N ARG A 26 11.82 8.96 14.13
CA ARG A 26 12.95 9.77 14.63
C ARG A 26 13.70 9.08 15.75
N ILE A 27 12.99 8.51 16.74
CA ILE A 27 13.63 7.74 17.82
C ILE A 27 14.43 6.57 17.23
N ALA A 28 13.85 5.82 16.29
CA ALA A 28 14.52 4.70 15.66
C ALA A 28 15.79 5.11 14.90
N ILE A 29 15.80 6.29 14.26
CA ILE A 29 16.94 6.83 13.51
C ILE A 29 18.01 7.41 14.44
N GLU A 30 17.61 8.18 15.44
CA GLU A 30 18.52 8.91 16.33
C GLU A 30 19.12 8.01 17.42
N ASP A 31 18.27 7.18 18.05
CA ASP A 31 18.59 6.45 19.28
C ASP A 31 18.56 4.92 19.09
N GLY A 32 18.17 4.45 17.90
CA GLY A 32 18.04 3.04 17.56
C GLY A 32 16.70 2.41 17.98
N LEU A 33 16.39 1.23 17.43
CA LEU A 33 15.09 0.58 17.62
C LEU A 33 14.79 0.21 19.08
N GLY A 34 15.82 -0.11 19.87
CA GLY A 34 15.66 -0.44 21.30
C GLY A 34 15.15 0.73 22.15
N ALA A 35 15.42 1.97 21.74
CA ALA A 35 14.94 3.18 22.42
C ALA A 35 13.47 3.50 22.09
N VAL A 36 12.92 2.88 21.05
CA VAL A 36 11.51 3.07 20.68
C VAL A 36 10.62 2.40 21.73
N THR A 37 9.95 3.23 22.51
CA THR A 37 8.98 2.81 23.53
C THR A 37 7.70 3.62 23.41
N VAL A 38 6.57 3.07 23.84
CA VAL A 38 5.29 3.78 23.81
C VAL A 38 5.36 5.07 24.63
N ASP A 39 6.05 5.06 25.76
CA ASP A 39 6.20 6.24 26.62
C ASP A 39 7.01 7.33 25.93
N GLU A 40 8.14 6.99 25.29
CA GLU A 40 8.97 7.96 24.59
C GLU A 40 8.29 8.50 23.33
N ILE A 41 7.60 7.65 22.57
CA ILE A 41 6.77 8.08 21.44
C ILE A 41 5.69 9.05 21.92
N SER A 42 4.96 8.67 22.98
CA SER A 42 3.86 9.46 23.54
C SER A 42 4.36 10.84 24.00
N ARG A 43 5.53 10.88 24.66
CA ARG A 43 6.19 12.11 25.08
C ARG A 43 6.58 13.00 23.89
N ARG A 44 7.21 12.44 22.85
CA ARG A 44 7.63 13.21 21.66
C ARG A 44 6.46 13.66 20.78
N ALA A 45 5.37 12.91 20.76
CA ALA A 45 4.18 13.21 19.98
C ALA A 45 3.13 14.06 20.75
N ASP A 46 3.40 14.42 22.01
CA ASP A 46 2.48 15.15 22.90
C ASP A 46 1.10 14.47 23.05
N VAL A 47 1.12 13.16 23.31
CA VAL A 47 -0.08 12.34 23.54
C VAL A 47 0.07 11.47 24.78
N SER A 48 -1.03 10.93 25.29
CA SER A 48 -0.98 9.91 26.34
C SER A 48 -0.71 8.51 25.76
N PRO A 49 -0.17 7.54 26.53
CA PRO A 49 -0.09 6.15 26.11
C PRO A 49 -1.45 5.55 25.70
N ARG A 50 -2.52 5.92 26.41
CA ARG A 50 -3.89 5.53 26.03
C ARG A 50 -4.25 6.08 24.65
N THR A 51 -3.89 7.33 24.37
CA THR A 51 -4.09 7.93 23.05
C THR A 51 -3.28 7.19 22.01
N PHE A 52 -2.00 6.87 22.26
CA PHE A 52 -1.18 6.07 21.35
C PHE A 52 -1.89 4.76 20.95
N PHE A 53 -2.37 4.00 21.94
CA PHE A 53 -3.06 2.73 21.68
C PHE A 53 -4.41 2.88 20.96
N ASN A 54 -5.03 4.07 20.98
CA ASN A 54 -6.21 4.33 20.14
C ASN A 54 -5.86 4.46 18.65
N TYR A 55 -4.59 4.69 18.30
CA TYR A 55 -4.13 4.81 16.92
C TYR A 55 -3.34 3.59 16.46
N PHE A 56 -2.44 3.06 17.29
CA PHE A 56 -1.55 1.95 16.89
C PHE A 56 -1.58 0.83 17.92
N PRO A 57 -1.68 -0.43 17.47
CA PRO A 57 -1.66 -1.58 18.38
C PRO A 57 -0.28 -1.83 18.99
N SER A 58 0.79 -1.38 18.33
CA SER A 58 2.16 -1.49 18.81
C SER A 58 3.08 -0.40 18.27
N LYS A 59 4.26 -0.27 18.87
CA LYS A 59 5.32 0.64 18.40
C LYS A 59 5.88 0.24 17.03
N GLU A 60 5.94 -1.07 16.76
CA GLU A 60 6.36 -1.59 15.46
C GLU A 60 5.36 -1.17 14.39
N GLN A 61 4.05 -1.21 14.66
CA GLN A 61 3.05 -0.69 13.73
C GLN A 61 3.19 0.83 13.52
N ALA A 62 3.50 1.59 14.58
CA ALA A 62 3.76 3.03 14.44
C ALA A 62 5.00 3.32 13.56
N ILE A 63 6.00 2.44 13.53
CA ILE A 63 7.16 2.55 12.63
C ILE A 63 6.79 2.13 11.21
N LEU A 64 6.17 0.95 11.05
CA LEU A 64 5.84 0.35 9.76
C LEU A 64 4.78 1.15 8.99
N GLY A 65 3.98 1.93 9.70
CA GLY A 65 2.80 2.56 9.14
C GLY A 65 1.66 1.55 9.01
N ASP A 66 0.65 1.93 8.26
CA ASP A 66 -0.48 1.05 8.05
C ASP A 66 -0.15 -0.04 7.04
N ASP A 67 -0.71 -1.22 7.31
CA ASP A 67 -0.65 -2.30 6.35
C ASP A 67 -1.61 -1.97 5.21
N PRO A 68 -1.26 -2.29 3.96
CA PRO A 68 -2.18 -2.10 2.85
C PRO A 68 -3.39 -3.01 3.08
N GLU A 69 -4.56 -2.40 3.01
CA GLU A 69 -5.83 -3.10 3.13
C GLU A 69 -6.49 -3.18 1.75
N LEU A 70 -7.29 -4.22 1.54
CA LEU A 70 -8.15 -4.26 0.36
C LEU A 70 -9.07 -3.04 0.35
N PRO A 71 -9.46 -2.56 -0.85
CA PRO A 71 -10.53 -1.58 -0.98
C PRO A 71 -11.82 -2.13 -0.39
N ASP A 72 -12.80 -1.24 -0.18
CA ASP A 72 -14.11 -1.66 0.29
C ASP A 72 -14.77 -2.70 -0.65
N ASP A 73 -15.77 -3.41 -0.12
CA ASP A 73 -16.47 -4.47 -0.85
C ASP A 73 -17.06 -3.97 -2.19
N ALA A 74 -17.41 -2.68 -2.29
CA ALA A 74 -17.98 -2.10 -3.50
C ALA A 74 -16.93 -1.97 -4.59
N ALA A 75 -15.76 -1.39 -4.27
CA ALA A 75 -14.64 -1.27 -5.21
C ALA A 75 -14.10 -2.66 -5.62
N LEU A 76 -14.04 -3.59 -4.67
CA LEU A 76 -13.64 -4.97 -4.96
C LEU A 76 -14.63 -5.66 -5.90
N GLN A 77 -15.94 -5.46 -5.69
CA GLN A 77 -16.97 -6.04 -6.52
C GLN A 77 -16.98 -5.42 -7.93
N GLU A 78 -16.81 -4.09 -8.03
CA GLU A 78 -16.66 -3.40 -9.32
C GLU A 78 -15.49 -3.97 -10.13
N PHE A 79 -14.33 -4.18 -9.48
CA PHE A 79 -13.19 -4.83 -10.12
C PHE A 79 -13.53 -6.23 -10.62
N VAL A 80 -14.18 -7.06 -9.80
CA VAL A 80 -14.59 -8.43 -10.18
C VAL A 80 -15.59 -8.44 -11.33
N ASP A 81 -16.44 -7.42 -11.43
CA ASP A 81 -17.46 -7.29 -12.47
C ASP A 81 -16.91 -6.79 -13.83
N GLY A 82 -15.60 -6.58 -13.92
CA GLY A 82 -14.89 -6.20 -15.14
C GLY A 82 -14.27 -4.82 -15.07
N GLY A 83 -14.38 -4.12 -13.94
CA GLY A 83 -13.79 -2.79 -13.72
C GLY A 83 -14.28 -1.69 -14.67
N PRO A 84 -13.77 -0.46 -14.52
CA PRO A 84 -14.17 0.67 -15.34
C PRO A 84 -13.67 0.59 -16.80
N ASP A 85 -12.46 0.05 -17.02
CA ASP A 85 -11.81 0.05 -18.33
C ASP A 85 -11.94 -1.30 -19.06
N GLY A 86 -12.29 -2.38 -18.35
CA GLY A 86 -12.33 -3.74 -18.91
C GLY A 86 -10.96 -4.41 -19.02
N ASP A 87 -9.87 -3.65 -18.84
CA ASP A 87 -8.50 -4.16 -18.85
C ASP A 87 -8.06 -4.58 -17.45
N LEU A 88 -7.70 -5.86 -17.30
CA LEU A 88 -7.36 -6.46 -16.01
C LEU A 88 -6.26 -5.70 -15.26
N LEU A 89 -5.19 -5.28 -15.94
CA LEU A 89 -4.04 -4.65 -15.28
C LEU A 89 -4.31 -3.19 -14.96
N SER A 90 -4.98 -2.45 -15.86
CA SER A 90 -5.42 -1.07 -15.61
C SER A 90 -6.36 -1.00 -14.41
N ASP A 91 -7.40 -1.84 -14.41
CA ASP A 91 -8.40 -1.86 -13.34
C ASP A 91 -7.81 -2.33 -12.01
N LEU A 92 -6.91 -3.32 -12.04
CA LEU A 92 -6.19 -3.77 -10.84
C LEU A 92 -5.27 -2.66 -10.31
N GLY A 93 -4.64 -1.89 -11.21
CA GLY A 93 -3.89 -0.70 -10.84
C GLY A 93 -4.74 0.34 -10.12
N ALA A 94 -5.93 0.65 -10.66
CA ALA A 94 -6.86 1.58 -10.03
C ALA A 94 -7.34 1.09 -8.65
N LEU A 95 -7.65 -0.20 -8.53
CA LEU A 95 -8.01 -0.84 -7.27
C LEU A 95 -6.88 -0.70 -6.23
N LEU A 96 -5.64 -0.98 -6.63
CA LEU A 96 -4.47 -0.89 -5.76
C LEU A 96 -4.14 0.56 -5.34
N VAL A 97 -4.37 1.55 -6.19
CA VAL A 97 -4.25 2.96 -5.79
C VAL A 97 -5.18 3.27 -4.64
N HIS A 98 -6.44 2.84 -4.72
CA HIS A 98 -7.44 3.11 -3.70
C HIS A 98 -6.98 2.56 -2.33
N SER A 99 -6.44 1.34 -2.30
CA SER A 99 -5.79 0.73 -1.13
C SER A 99 -4.62 1.53 -0.55
N THR A 100 -4.01 2.41 -1.34
CA THR A 100 -2.83 3.19 -0.94
C THR A 100 -3.13 4.65 -0.63
N GLN A 101 -4.39 5.10 -0.70
CA GLN A 101 -4.73 6.52 -0.49
C GLN A 101 -4.30 7.05 0.88
N GLU A 102 -4.37 6.24 1.95
CA GLU A 102 -3.86 6.65 3.26
C GLU A 102 -2.31 6.66 3.31
N LEU A 103 -1.64 5.76 2.59
CA LEU A 103 -0.18 5.70 2.49
C LEU A 103 0.43 6.89 1.72
N ILE A 104 -0.34 7.53 0.83
CA ILE A 104 0.06 8.74 0.09
C ILE A 104 0.19 9.95 1.03
N GLU A 105 -0.59 10.01 2.11
CA GLU A 105 -0.54 11.15 3.06
C GLU A 105 0.73 11.12 3.93
N GLU A 106 1.43 10.00 3.98
CA GLU A 106 2.67 9.78 4.73
C GLU A 106 3.94 10.04 3.91
N ARG A 107 3.85 10.61 2.70
CA ARG A 107 5.00 10.82 1.78
C ARG A 107 6.30 11.24 2.47
N GLY A 108 6.20 12.21 3.38
CA GLY A 108 7.34 12.77 4.12
C GLY A 108 7.87 11.91 5.28
N LEU A 109 7.46 10.64 5.39
CA LEU A 109 8.00 9.65 6.34
C LEU A 109 8.56 8.41 5.63
N ILE A 110 8.41 8.32 4.30
CA ILE A 110 8.78 7.13 3.52
C ILE A 110 10.29 6.90 3.58
N GLU A 111 11.08 7.94 3.40
CA GLU A 111 12.54 7.85 3.39
C GLU A 111 13.07 7.40 4.76
N GLU A 112 12.60 8.02 5.84
CA GLU A 112 12.91 7.64 7.21
C GLU A 112 12.51 6.19 7.49
N ARG A 113 11.33 5.77 7.05
CA ARG A 113 10.86 4.39 7.22
C ARG A 113 11.72 3.39 6.47
N GLN A 114 12.13 3.70 5.24
CA GLN A 114 13.04 2.85 4.47
C GLN A 114 14.44 2.78 5.09
N GLN A 115 14.90 3.87 5.70
CA GLN A 115 16.14 3.87 6.47
C GLN A 115 16.03 2.93 7.67
N VAL A 116 14.96 3.05 8.46
CA VAL A 116 14.72 2.18 9.63
C VAL A 116 14.58 0.72 9.21
N LEU A 117 13.80 0.40 8.17
CA LEU A 117 13.62 -0.98 7.69
C LEU A 117 14.93 -1.61 7.20
N ARG A 118 15.78 -0.85 6.50
CA ARG A 118 17.09 -1.34 6.04
C ARG A 118 18.04 -1.64 7.21
N ALA A 119 17.95 -0.88 8.29
CA ALA A 119 18.78 -1.06 9.47
C ALA A 119 18.28 -2.18 10.42
N ASN A 120 17.01 -2.59 10.31
CA ASN A 120 16.36 -3.50 11.27
C ASN A 120 15.65 -4.67 10.55
N PRO A 121 16.33 -5.82 10.34
CA PRO A 121 15.82 -6.97 9.56
C PRO A 121 14.51 -7.58 10.07
N GLU A 122 14.23 -7.50 11.37
CA GLU A 122 13.01 -8.01 12.01
C GLU A 122 11.78 -7.20 11.58
N LEU A 123 11.89 -5.88 11.44
CA LEU A 123 10.81 -5.03 10.94
C LEU A 123 10.57 -5.29 9.45
N PHE A 124 11.65 -5.50 8.69
CA PHE A 124 11.53 -5.91 7.29
C PHE A 124 10.78 -7.23 7.14
N SER A 125 11.08 -8.21 7.99
CA SER A 125 10.43 -9.52 7.97
C SER A 125 8.92 -9.40 8.24
N ARG A 126 8.53 -8.60 9.25
CA ARG A 126 7.13 -8.31 9.55
C ARG A 126 6.42 -7.60 8.39
N ARG A 127 7.07 -6.61 7.75
CA ARG A 127 6.49 -5.95 6.57
C ARG A 127 6.29 -6.92 5.42
N MET A 128 7.24 -7.82 5.19
CA MET A 128 7.15 -8.83 4.12
C MET A 128 6.03 -9.84 4.37
N GLU A 129 5.74 -10.17 5.63
CA GLU A 129 4.59 -11.00 6.00
C GLU A 129 3.26 -10.33 5.63
N SER A 130 3.07 -9.06 6.04
CA SER A 130 1.89 -8.27 5.64
C SER A 130 1.75 -8.15 4.12
N MET A 131 2.84 -7.86 3.39
CA MET A 131 2.79 -7.79 1.92
C MET A 131 2.37 -9.11 1.27
N LYS A 132 2.76 -10.24 1.87
CA LYS A 132 2.40 -11.56 1.37
C LYS A 132 0.91 -11.86 1.57
N GLU A 133 0.35 -11.47 2.71
CA GLU A 133 -1.08 -11.60 3.00
C GLU A 133 -1.90 -10.74 2.03
N PHE A 134 -1.53 -9.46 1.87
CA PHE A 134 -2.16 -8.57 0.92
C PHE A 134 -2.07 -9.09 -0.53
N GLN A 135 -0.91 -9.64 -0.93
CA GLN A 135 -0.78 -10.27 -2.24
C GLN A 135 -1.76 -11.45 -2.44
N ALA A 136 -1.96 -12.27 -1.42
CA ALA A 136 -2.86 -13.42 -1.51
C ALA A 136 -4.32 -12.97 -1.68
N GLU A 137 -4.71 -11.90 -0.99
CA GLU A 137 -6.02 -11.26 -1.12
C GLU A 137 -6.25 -10.68 -2.51
N ILE A 138 -5.28 -9.94 -3.05
CA ILE A 138 -5.33 -9.42 -4.43
C ILE A 138 -5.39 -10.57 -5.44
N GLN A 139 -4.64 -11.66 -5.22
CA GLN A 139 -4.69 -12.84 -6.08
C GLN A 139 -6.09 -13.48 -6.07
N ALA A 140 -6.75 -13.54 -4.93
CA ALA A 140 -8.11 -14.07 -4.84
C ALA A 140 -9.11 -13.19 -5.63
N ALA A 141 -8.98 -11.86 -5.55
CA ALA A 141 -9.79 -10.93 -6.32
C ALA A 141 -9.60 -11.12 -7.84
N VAL A 142 -8.35 -11.21 -8.29
CA VAL A 142 -8.01 -11.44 -9.70
C VAL A 142 -8.55 -12.78 -10.19
N ALA A 143 -8.43 -13.84 -9.38
CA ALA A 143 -8.95 -15.16 -9.74
C ALA A 143 -10.49 -15.13 -9.95
N ARG A 144 -11.23 -14.44 -9.06
CA ARG A 144 -12.69 -14.27 -9.19
C ARG A 144 -13.08 -13.56 -10.49
N ARG A 145 -12.34 -12.51 -10.88
CA ARG A 145 -12.58 -11.80 -12.13
C ARG A 145 -12.32 -12.70 -13.35
N LEU A 146 -11.16 -13.35 -13.38
CA LEU A 146 -10.76 -14.24 -14.47
C LEU A 146 -11.71 -15.43 -14.64
N GLU A 147 -12.22 -16.00 -13.55
CA GLU A 147 -13.21 -17.08 -13.57
C GLU A 147 -14.51 -16.66 -14.29
N ARG A 148 -14.93 -15.41 -14.13
CA ARG A 148 -16.12 -14.84 -14.77
C ARG A 148 -15.88 -14.53 -16.25
N GLU A 149 -14.71 -13.99 -16.58
CA GLU A 149 -14.38 -13.53 -17.94
C GLU A 149 -13.97 -14.66 -18.89
N ASP A 150 -13.38 -15.74 -18.36
CA ASP A 150 -12.80 -16.83 -19.14
C ASP A 150 -13.23 -18.20 -18.57
N PRO A 151 -14.42 -18.71 -18.96
CA PRO A 151 -14.92 -20.01 -18.50
C PRO A 151 -14.03 -21.20 -18.88
N GLU A 152 -13.25 -21.09 -19.96
CA GLU A 152 -12.30 -22.14 -20.36
C GLU A 152 -11.10 -22.18 -19.40
N LEU A 153 -10.56 -21.01 -19.02
CA LEU A 153 -9.54 -20.92 -17.97
C LEU A 153 -10.09 -21.39 -16.63
N ALA A 154 -11.34 -21.07 -16.30
CA ALA A 154 -12.00 -21.49 -15.06
C ALA A 154 -12.08 -23.02 -14.92
N ALA A 155 -12.16 -23.75 -16.04
CA ALA A 155 -12.18 -25.21 -16.04
C ALA A 155 -10.84 -25.85 -15.60
N ASP A 156 -9.74 -25.09 -15.60
CA ASP A 156 -8.42 -25.49 -15.08
C ASP A 156 -8.02 -24.62 -13.87
N PRO A 157 -8.30 -25.09 -12.63
CA PRO A 157 -7.98 -24.35 -11.41
C PRO A 157 -6.50 -24.01 -11.25
N ASP A 158 -5.59 -24.82 -11.80
CA ASP A 158 -4.16 -24.57 -11.70
C ASP A 158 -3.72 -23.50 -12.70
N ALA A 159 -4.26 -23.51 -13.92
CA ALA A 159 -4.03 -22.43 -14.89
C ALA A 159 -4.60 -21.09 -14.40
N LEU A 160 -5.81 -21.08 -13.84
CA LEU A 160 -6.42 -19.90 -13.23
C LEU A 160 -5.53 -19.34 -12.12
N ARG A 161 -5.11 -20.20 -11.17
CA ARG A 161 -4.24 -19.80 -10.06
C ARG A 161 -2.91 -19.22 -10.54
N ARG A 162 -2.27 -19.84 -11.54
CA ARG A 162 -1.01 -19.34 -12.11
C ARG A 162 -1.19 -17.98 -12.78
N ARG A 163 -2.24 -17.80 -13.58
CA ARG A 163 -2.53 -16.54 -14.27
C ARG A 163 -2.85 -15.43 -13.29
N ALA A 164 -3.70 -15.71 -12.30
CA ALA A 164 -4.02 -14.76 -11.23
C ALA A 164 -2.77 -14.35 -10.45
N ARG A 165 -1.94 -15.32 -10.03
CA ARG A 165 -0.70 -15.06 -9.30
C ARG A 165 0.26 -14.18 -10.10
N LEU A 166 0.43 -14.46 -11.39
CA LEU A 166 1.29 -13.65 -12.26
C LEU A 166 0.79 -12.21 -12.36
N ALA A 167 -0.49 -12.02 -12.65
CA ALA A 167 -1.10 -10.69 -12.75
C ALA A 167 -0.96 -9.89 -11.44
N SER A 168 -1.20 -10.53 -10.28
CA SER A 168 -1.03 -9.88 -8.97
C SER A 168 0.43 -9.49 -8.69
N ILE A 169 1.40 -10.36 -8.98
CA ILE A 169 2.84 -10.05 -8.80
C ILE A 169 3.24 -8.87 -9.68
N VAL A 170 2.81 -8.89 -10.94
CA VAL A 170 3.12 -7.84 -11.92
C VAL A 170 2.53 -6.50 -11.46
N ALA A 171 1.26 -6.47 -11.06
CA ALA A 171 0.61 -5.25 -10.61
C ALA A 171 1.22 -4.68 -9.32
N LEU A 172 1.52 -5.53 -8.33
CA LEU A 172 2.22 -5.10 -7.11
C LEU A 172 3.66 -4.63 -7.39
N GLY A 173 4.34 -5.25 -8.36
CA GLY A 173 5.64 -4.80 -8.85
C GLY A 173 5.57 -3.41 -9.47
N ALA A 174 4.58 -3.17 -10.34
CA ALA A 174 4.33 -1.86 -10.94
C ALA A 174 3.98 -0.80 -9.88
N LEU A 175 3.16 -1.15 -8.88
CA LEU A 175 2.87 -0.28 -7.73
C LEU A 175 4.13 0.07 -6.94
N ARG A 176 4.96 -0.93 -6.64
CA ARG A 176 6.20 -0.71 -5.91
C ARG A 176 7.17 0.19 -6.69
N HIS A 177 7.27 0.01 -8.00
CA HIS A 177 8.05 0.88 -8.88
C HIS A 177 7.52 2.33 -8.87
N ALA A 178 6.21 2.50 -9.12
CA ALA A 178 5.53 3.79 -9.08
C ALA A 178 5.74 4.53 -7.75
N TRP A 179 5.73 3.78 -6.65
CA TRP A 179 5.93 4.34 -5.32
C TRP A 179 7.37 4.83 -5.12
N TRP A 180 8.36 4.12 -5.66
CA TRP A 180 9.76 4.56 -5.66
C TRP A 180 9.95 5.87 -6.43
N GLU A 181 9.47 5.93 -7.68
CA GLU A 181 9.56 7.12 -8.52
C GLU A 181 8.82 8.31 -7.89
N TRP A 182 7.61 8.07 -7.39
CA TRP A 182 6.82 9.09 -6.71
C TRP A 182 7.53 9.63 -5.46
N SER A 183 8.18 8.76 -4.66
CA SER A 183 8.89 9.18 -3.46
C SER A 183 10.06 10.14 -3.75
N GLY A 184 10.77 9.93 -4.86
CA GLY A 184 11.91 10.78 -5.28
C GLY A 184 11.52 12.01 -6.12
N SER A 185 10.26 12.13 -6.54
CA SER A 185 9.79 13.21 -7.41
C SER A 185 9.58 14.56 -6.68
N GLU A 186 9.35 15.65 -7.41
CA GLU A 186 9.04 16.97 -6.84
C GLU A 186 7.63 17.02 -6.17
N ALA A 187 7.36 18.09 -5.42
CA ALA A 187 6.06 18.31 -4.79
C ALA A 187 4.99 18.61 -5.87
N GLY A 188 3.97 17.74 -6.00
CA GLY A 188 2.85 17.92 -6.94
C GLY A 188 2.52 16.70 -7.83
N SER A 189 3.38 15.67 -7.86
CA SER A 189 3.09 14.40 -8.52
C SER A 189 2.02 13.57 -7.78
N HIS A 190 1.15 12.88 -8.52
CA HIS A 190 0.19 11.94 -7.96
C HIS A 190 0.68 10.50 -8.17
N LEU A 191 0.59 9.65 -7.14
CA LEU A 191 0.99 8.24 -7.22
C LEU A 191 0.27 7.49 -8.35
N VAL A 192 -0.99 7.86 -8.61
CA VAL A 192 -1.80 7.34 -9.72
C VAL A 192 -1.12 7.53 -11.07
N ASP A 193 -0.51 8.70 -11.28
CA ASP A 193 0.15 9.02 -12.54
C ASP A 193 1.41 8.19 -12.70
N GLU A 194 2.20 8.00 -11.63
CA GLU A 194 3.38 7.12 -11.66
C GLU A 194 3.00 5.65 -11.84
N LEU A 195 1.86 5.21 -11.30
CA LEU A 195 1.38 3.86 -11.53
C LEU A 195 0.98 3.62 -12.97
N ARG A 196 0.21 4.55 -13.55
CA ARG A 196 -0.15 4.51 -14.97
C ARG A 196 1.09 4.49 -15.86
N ARG A 197 2.10 5.31 -15.55
CA ARG A 197 3.39 5.28 -16.25
C ARG A 197 4.11 3.94 -16.11
N SER A 198 4.15 3.37 -14.91
CA SER A 198 4.80 2.07 -14.66
C SER A 198 4.14 0.94 -15.45
N PHE A 199 2.80 0.92 -15.55
CA PHE A 199 2.10 -0.05 -16.41
C PHE A 199 2.36 0.19 -17.89
N ALA A 200 2.39 1.45 -18.33
CA ALA A 200 2.71 1.79 -19.72
C ALA A 200 4.13 1.33 -20.10
N GLU A 201 5.12 1.56 -19.23
CA GLU A 201 6.50 1.09 -19.43
C GLU A 201 6.60 -0.43 -19.50
N LEU A 202 5.89 -1.13 -18.60
CA LEU A 202 5.79 -2.58 -18.66
C LEU A 202 5.24 -3.06 -20.01
N GLY A 203 4.18 -2.41 -20.53
CA GLY A 203 3.63 -2.72 -21.86
C GLY A 203 4.65 -2.54 -22.99
N VAL A 204 5.47 -1.49 -22.93
CA VAL A 204 6.56 -1.27 -23.88
C VAL A 204 7.64 -2.37 -23.79
N LEU A 205 8.01 -2.79 -22.58
CA LEU A 205 9.02 -3.84 -22.39
C LEU A 205 8.56 -5.20 -22.92
N VAL A 206 7.30 -5.57 -22.66
CA VAL A 206 6.73 -6.84 -23.11
C VAL A 206 6.55 -6.86 -24.63
N SER A 207 6.13 -5.74 -25.24
CA SER A 207 5.93 -5.66 -26.70
C SER A 207 7.23 -5.65 -27.51
N ARG A 208 8.36 -5.20 -26.93
CA ARG A 208 9.67 -5.17 -27.60
C ARG A 208 10.50 -6.44 -27.44
N SER A 209 10.18 -7.29 -26.47
CA SER A 209 11.02 -8.42 -26.06
C SER A 209 10.49 -9.81 -26.46
N LEU A 210 9.38 -9.88 -27.20
CA LEU A 210 8.76 -11.13 -27.65
C LEU A 210 8.76 -11.32 -29.18
N VAL A 211 9.78 -10.79 -29.86
CA VAL A 211 10.11 -11.14 -31.26
C VAL A 211 11.20 -12.20 -31.28
#